data_AF-A0A944AZH5-F1
#
_entry.id   AF-A0A944AZH5-F1
#
_cell.length_a   1.000
_cell.length_b   1.000
_cell.length_c   1.000
_cell.angle_alpha   90.00
_cell.angle_beta   90.00
_cell.angle_gamma   90.00
#
_symmetry.space_group_name_H-M   'P 1'
#
loop_
_entity.id
_entity.type
_entity.pdbx_description
1 polymer ?
#
loop_
_entity_poly.entity_id
_entity_poly.type
_entity_poly.pdbx_seq_one_letter_code
_entity_poly.pdbx_strand_id
1 'polypeptide(L)'
;MKTKRHILSTLLLLLCCNVSQAQLAEFVNPFVGTDAHGHTYPGATSPFGMIQLSPDTRKDGWDGCSGYHYSDKVIYGFSHTHLSGTGCLDYGDILFVPTTKSWDEKDFSMTFSHKNEKATAGYYEVKNLGGQLINAYLTTTERAGYHRYEFAANPRSASIIIDLAWRDELLDCSYKILNDTTVVGYRHSKSWNPNHKVYFAAVFSNKIIRHRFDDTTKRLFLAFDNTLEAKTAVIEARVAISSTDENGAMKNLLSQECLRFDQAKEKNLQLWEA
;
A
#
# COMPACT_ATOMS: atom_id res chain seq x y z
N MET A 1 50.56 41.51 19.18
CA MET A 1 50.21 40.26 19.92
C MET A 1 48.74 40.21 20.38
N LYS A 2 47.75 40.70 19.60
CA LYS A 2 46.34 40.79 20.06
C LYS A 2 45.26 40.40 19.03
N THR A 3 45.60 39.79 17.90
CA THR A 3 44.64 39.48 16.81
C THR A 3 44.33 38.00 16.60
N LYS A 4 45.01 37.07 17.28
CA LYS A 4 44.78 35.61 17.12
C LYS A 4 43.75 35.00 18.10
N ARG A 5 43.21 35.78 19.04
CA ARG A 5 42.37 35.27 20.14
C ARG A 5 40.85 35.28 19.86
N HIS A 6 40.41 35.91 18.77
CA HIS A 6 38.98 36.01 18.42
C HIS A 6 38.51 35.03 17.34
N ILE A 7 39.44 34.35 16.63
CA ILE A 7 39.10 33.37 15.60
C ILE A 7 38.83 31.99 16.21
N LEU A 8 39.38 31.69 17.39
CA LEU A 8 39.21 30.41 18.05
C LEU A 8 37.89 30.29 18.83
N SER A 9 37.24 31.41 19.19
CA SER A 9 35.94 31.39 19.87
C SER A 9 34.75 31.27 18.92
N THR A 10 34.92 31.62 17.64
CA THR A 10 33.88 31.48 16.61
C THR A 10 33.80 30.06 16.06
N LEU A 11 34.90 29.30 16.10
CA LEU A 11 34.94 27.91 15.60
C LEU A 11 34.31 26.90 16.58
N LEU A 12 34.22 27.25 17.88
CA LEU A 12 33.67 26.38 18.92
C LEU A 12 32.13 26.48 19.03
N LEU A 13 31.52 27.56 18.53
CA LEU A 13 30.05 27.73 18.51
C LEU A 13 29.37 26.97 17.37
N LEU A 14 30.11 26.52 16.35
CA LEU A 14 29.59 25.76 15.22
C LEU A 14 29.51 24.24 15.48
N LEU A 15 30.04 23.75 16.61
CA LEU A 15 30.05 22.32 16.94
C LEU A 15 28.86 21.85 17.81
N CYS A 16 28.01 22.76 18.33
CA CYS A 16 27.05 22.44 19.39
C CYS A 16 25.57 22.37 18.98
N CYS A 17 25.23 22.41 17.69
CA CYS A 17 23.82 22.30 17.25
C CYS A 17 23.62 21.20 16.20
N ASN A 18 24.13 20.00 16.46
CA ASN A 18 23.47 18.78 15.97
C ASN A 18 22.69 18.19 17.14
N VAL A 19 21.62 18.89 17.56
CA VAL A 19 20.59 18.21 18.33
C VAL A 19 19.98 17.22 17.36
N SER A 20 20.31 15.93 17.51
CA SER A 20 19.55 14.87 16.86
C SER A 20 18.10 15.10 17.25
N GLN A 21 17.27 15.55 16.31
CA GLN A 21 15.83 15.60 16.49
C GLN A 21 15.42 14.20 16.96
N ALA A 22 14.74 14.11 18.10
CA ALA A 22 14.23 12.82 18.56
C ALA A 22 13.31 12.27 17.46
N GLN A 23 13.55 11.02 17.04
CA GLN A 23 12.75 10.38 16.00
C GLN A 23 11.46 9.88 16.65
N LEU A 24 10.49 10.78 16.86
CA LEU A 24 9.27 10.50 17.61
C LEU A 24 8.43 9.42 16.92
N ALA A 25 8.52 9.34 15.59
CA ALA A 25 7.81 8.36 14.79
C ALA A 25 8.23 6.92 15.11
N GLU A 26 9.42 6.71 15.70
CA GLU A 26 9.93 5.39 16.11
C GLU A 26 9.12 4.79 17.28
N PHE A 27 8.47 5.62 18.09
CA PHE A 27 7.64 5.18 19.22
C PHE A 27 6.23 4.74 18.79
N VAL A 28 5.83 5.04 17.54
CA VAL A 28 4.51 4.67 17.02
C VAL A 28 4.52 3.17 16.71
N ASN A 29 3.59 2.44 17.35
CA ASN A 29 3.33 1.04 17.05
C ASN A 29 1.93 0.88 16.41
N PRO A 30 1.83 0.75 15.07
CA PRO A 30 0.55 0.61 14.37
C PRO A 30 -0.24 -0.66 14.71
N PHE A 31 0.36 -1.66 15.38
CA PHE A 31 -0.38 -2.85 15.82
C PHE A 31 -1.24 -2.62 17.06
N VAL A 32 -1.05 -1.53 17.80
CA VAL A 32 -1.90 -1.20 18.95
C VAL A 32 -3.33 -0.94 18.47
N GLY A 33 -4.29 -1.70 19.02
CA GLY A 33 -5.70 -1.64 18.64
C GLY A 33 -6.11 -2.56 17.48
N THR A 34 -5.17 -3.31 16.90
CA THR A 34 -5.46 -4.25 15.80
C THR A 34 -5.91 -5.63 16.27
N ASP A 35 -5.77 -5.93 17.56
CA ASP A 35 -6.32 -7.13 18.20
C ASP A 35 -7.55 -6.78 19.04
N ALA A 36 -8.34 -7.80 19.38
CA ALA A 36 -9.64 -7.66 20.04
C ALA A 36 -10.54 -6.63 19.32
N HIS A 37 -10.98 -5.56 20.00
CA HIS A 37 -12.09 -4.72 19.53
C HIS A 37 -11.68 -3.26 19.29
N GLY A 38 -10.40 -3.00 19.05
CA GLY A 38 -9.91 -1.66 18.74
C GLY A 38 -10.22 -1.23 17.31
N HIS A 39 -10.21 -2.18 16.36
CA HIS A 39 -10.48 -1.97 14.94
C HIS A 39 -9.57 -0.90 14.30
N THR A 40 -8.30 -0.84 14.68
CA THR A 40 -7.30 -0.06 13.93
C THR A 40 -6.72 -0.91 12.79
N TYR A 41 -5.91 -0.32 11.92
CA TYR A 41 -5.20 -1.02 10.86
C TYR A 41 -3.69 -0.73 10.94
N PRO A 42 -2.81 -1.70 10.60
CA PRO A 42 -1.36 -1.52 10.70
C PRO A 42 -0.72 -0.93 9.43
N GLY A 43 -1.52 -0.74 8.37
CA GLY A 43 -1.05 -0.24 7.08
C GLY A 43 -0.44 1.15 7.09
N ALA A 44 0.20 1.49 5.98
CA ALA A 44 0.79 2.80 5.80
C ALA A 44 -0.28 3.87 5.52
N THR A 45 -0.13 5.02 6.17
CA THR A 45 -0.88 6.24 5.87
C THR A 45 -0.01 7.47 6.16
N SER A 46 -0.33 8.59 5.52
CA SER A 46 0.23 9.90 5.84
C SER A 46 -0.68 10.60 6.84
N PRO A 47 -0.18 11.52 7.69
CA PRO A 47 -1.05 12.30 8.57
C PRO A 47 -2.17 12.96 7.77
N PHE A 48 -3.43 12.64 8.11
CA PHE A 48 -4.64 13.08 7.40
C PHE A 48 -4.68 12.75 5.89
N GLY A 49 -3.96 11.71 5.47
CA GLY A 49 -3.86 11.29 4.08
C GLY A 49 -5.15 10.64 3.54
N MET A 50 -5.36 10.78 2.23
CA MET A 50 -6.47 10.18 1.49
C MET A 50 -6.35 8.66 1.37
N ILE A 51 -5.12 8.13 1.41
CA ILE A 51 -4.82 6.71 1.24
C ILE A 51 -4.50 6.08 2.58
N GLN A 52 -5.16 4.96 2.87
CA GLN A 52 -4.85 4.08 4.00
C GLN A 52 -4.48 2.72 3.42
N LEU A 53 -3.22 2.54 3.02
CA LEU A 53 -2.77 1.35 2.30
C LEU A 53 -2.40 0.25 3.30
N SER A 54 -3.29 -0.71 3.50
CA SER A 54 -3.20 -1.72 4.56
C SER A 54 -3.48 -3.13 4.07
N PRO A 55 -2.94 -4.18 4.73
CA PRO A 55 -3.40 -5.56 4.54
C PRO A 55 -4.85 -5.76 4.96
N ASP A 56 -5.55 -6.64 4.26
CA ASP A 56 -6.90 -7.11 4.58
C ASP A 56 -6.84 -8.59 5.01
N THR A 57 -7.21 -8.91 6.25
CA THR A 57 -7.28 -10.27 6.81
C THR A 57 -8.72 -10.75 7.06
N ARG A 58 -9.71 -9.84 7.04
CA ARG A 58 -11.14 -10.17 7.19
C ARG A 58 -11.97 -9.52 6.10
N LYS A 59 -12.87 -10.30 5.54
CA LYS A 59 -13.83 -9.80 4.55
C LYS A 59 -15.03 -9.12 5.22
N ASP A 60 -15.53 -9.70 6.29
CA ASP A 60 -16.78 -9.33 6.95
C ASP A 60 -16.68 -9.45 8.48
N GLY A 61 -17.82 -9.27 9.16
CA GLY A 61 -17.93 -9.35 10.62
C GLY A 61 -17.55 -8.05 11.33
N TRP A 62 -18.07 -7.88 12.54
CA TRP A 62 -17.87 -6.65 13.33
C TRP A 62 -16.39 -6.38 13.64
N ASP A 63 -15.63 -7.42 13.97
CA ASP A 63 -14.18 -7.30 14.20
C ASP A 63 -13.37 -7.06 12.91
N GLY A 64 -14.02 -7.07 11.74
CA GLY A 64 -13.40 -6.80 10.43
C GLY A 64 -13.53 -5.34 9.98
N CYS A 65 -13.99 -4.42 10.84
CA CYS A 65 -14.31 -3.03 10.45
C CYS A 65 -13.16 -2.31 9.73
N SER A 66 -11.92 -2.51 10.19
CA SER A 66 -10.72 -1.94 9.58
C SER A 66 -10.05 -2.83 8.53
N GLY A 67 -10.66 -3.96 8.16
CA GLY A 67 -10.10 -4.95 7.23
C GLY A 67 -9.03 -5.86 7.84
N TYR A 68 -8.39 -5.48 8.96
CA TYR A 68 -7.31 -6.25 9.59
C TYR A 68 -7.65 -6.64 11.03
N HIS A 69 -7.32 -7.88 11.40
CA HIS A 69 -7.39 -8.35 12.78
C HIS A 69 -6.15 -9.20 13.13
N TYR A 70 -5.45 -8.82 14.20
CA TYR A 70 -4.13 -9.39 14.56
C TYR A 70 -4.17 -10.90 14.84
N SER A 71 -5.28 -11.45 15.33
CA SER A 71 -5.39 -12.90 15.53
C SER A 71 -5.28 -13.72 14.24
N ASP A 72 -5.58 -13.12 13.09
CA ASP A 72 -5.70 -13.84 11.82
C ASP A 72 -4.34 -14.28 11.28
N LYS A 73 -4.36 -15.23 10.36
CA LYS A 73 -3.15 -15.88 9.81
C LYS A 73 -3.11 -15.89 8.29
N VAL A 74 -4.06 -15.19 7.67
CA VAL A 74 -4.25 -15.10 6.23
C VAL A 74 -4.46 -13.63 5.86
N ILE A 75 -3.77 -13.18 4.82
CA ILE A 75 -3.99 -11.91 4.14
C ILE A 75 -4.61 -12.20 2.77
N TYR A 76 -5.67 -11.47 2.43
CA TYR A 76 -6.34 -11.56 1.13
C TYR A 76 -5.72 -10.62 0.09
N GLY A 77 -5.13 -9.51 0.53
CA GLY A 77 -4.46 -8.52 -0.30
C GLY A 77 -4.21 -7.22 0.45
N PHE A 78 -3.99 -6.15 -0.28
CA PHE A 78 -3.72 -4.81 0.25
C PHE A 78 -4.63 -3.79 -0.43
N SER A 79 -5.59 -3.23 0.31
CA SER A 79 -6.53 -2.25 -0.21
C SER A 79 -6.18 -0.82 0.22
N HIS A 80 -6.81 0.19 -0.41
CA HIS A 80 -6.33 1.57 -0.39
C HIS A 80 -7.11 2.50 0.54
N THR A 81 -8.21 2.02 1.12
CA THR A 81 -9.09 2.81 1.98
C THR A 81 -9.48 1.97 3.20
N HIS A 82 -9.36 2.57 4.39
CA HIS A 82 -9.69 1.91 5.64
C HIS A 82 -10.22 2.92 6.67
N LEU A 83 -11.21 2.49 7.45
CA LEU A 83 -11.70 3.23 8.61
C LEU A 83 -10.97 2.72 9.86
N SER A 84 -10.58 3.64 10.75
CA SER A 84 -9.86 3.31 11.98
C SER A 84 -10.77 3.52 13.20
N GLY A 85 -11.00 2.47 13.97
CA GLY A 85 -11.76 2.49 15.21
C GLY A 85 -13.28 2.50 15.05
N THR A 86 -13.81 2.21 13.86
CA THR A 86 -15.26 2.19 13.64
C THR A 86 -15.88 0.87 14.09
N GLY A 87 -17.16 0.91 14.47
CA GLY A 87 -17.99 -0.27 14.73
C GLY A 87 -18.87 -0.68 13.56
N CYS A 88 -18.61 -0.14 12.36
CA CYS A 88 -19.34 -0.44 11.13
C CYS A 88 -18.36 -0.60 9.96
N LEU A 89 -18.63 -1.59 9.12
CA LEU A 89 -17.85 -1.94 7.92
C LEU A 89 -18.17 -0.96 6.79
N ASP A 90 -17.13 -0.46 6.13
CA ASP A 90 -17.16 0.17 4.80
C ASP A 90 -15.72 0.07 4.23
N TYR A 91 -15.46 0.66 3.06
CA TYR A 91 -14.13 0.79 2.45
C TYR A 91 -13.48 -0.56 2.08
N GLY A 92 -12.16 -0.69 2.09
CA GLY A 92 -11.47 -1.83 1.49
C GLY A 92 -11.39 -1.74 -0.03
N ASP A 93 -11.32 -0.52 -0.56
CA ASP A 93 -11.37 -0.26 -1.99
C ASP A 93 -10.08 -0.65 -2.71
N ILE A 94 -10.24 -1.22 -3.91
CA ILE A 94 -9.14 -1.51 -4.85
C ILE A 94 -8.09 -2.43 -4.20
N LEU A 95 -8.43 -3.71 -4.04
CA LEU A 95 -7.57 -4.69 -3.40
C LEU A 95 -6.49 -5.19 -4.37
N PHE A 96 -5.22 -5.00 -4.01
CA PHE A 96 -4.07 -5.55 -4.74
C PHE A 96 -3.63 -6.88 -4.13
N VAL A 97 -3.48 -7.91 -4.97
CA VAL A 97 -3.06 -9.26 -4.55
C VAL A 97 -1.83 -9.68 -5.35
N PRO A 98 -0.61 -9.61 -4.79
CA PRO A 98 0.58 -10.17 -5.44
C PRO A 98 0.52 -11.69 -5.42
N THR A 99 0.87 -12.35 -6.53
CA THR A 99 0.82 -13.81 -6.60
C THR A 99 1.78 -14.41 -7.62
N THR A 100 2.14 -15.68 -7.42
CA THR A 100 2.78 -16.53 -8.44
C THR A 100 1.91 -17.72 -8.84
N LYS A 101 0.71 -17.82 -8.25
CA LYS A 101 -0.28 -18.86 -8.54
C LYS A 101 -0.79 -18.77 -9.98
N SER A 102 -1.27 -19.89 -10.50
CA SER A 102 -2.03 -19.89 -11.76
C SER A 102 -3.24 -18.96 -11.63
N TRP A 103 -3.58 -18.25 -12.70
CA TRP A 103 -4.75 -17.36 -12.69
C TRP A 103 -6.07 -18.15 -12.61
N ASP A 104 -6.05 -19.45 -12.88
CA ASP A 104 -7.23 -20.32 -12.77
C ASP A 104 -7.49 -20.83 -11.34
N GLU A 105 -6.60 -20.48 -10.39
CA GLU A 105 -6.84 -20.71 -8.97
C GLU A 105 -8.05 -19.91 -8.47
N LYS A 106 -8.78 -20.47 -7.50
CA LYS A 106 -9.94 -19.81 -6.90
C LYS A 106 -9.56 -18.94 -5.71
N ASP A 107 -8.54 -19.37 -4.97
CA ASP A 107 -8.09 -18.74 -3.74
C ASP A 107 -6.66 -18.19 -3.88
N PHE A 108 -6.57 -16.87 -3.81
CA PHE A 108 -5.31 -16.13 -3.83
C PHE A 108 -4.87 -15.66 -2.44
N SER A 109 -5.57 -16.07 -1.39
CA SER A 109 -5.19 -15.77 -0.02
C SER A 109 -3.79 -16.31 0.30
N MET A 110 -3.10 -15.58 1.17
CA MET A 110 -1.70 -15.81 1.52
C MET A 110 -1.57 -15.94 3.02
N THR A 111 -1.03 -17.06 3.49
CA THR A 111 -0.65 -17.19 4.90
C THR A 111 0.48 -16.22 5.25
N PHE A 112 0.49 -15.73 6.49
CA PHE A 112 1.53 -14.84 6.99
C PHE A 112 1.84 -15.08 8.47
N SER A 113 2.87 -14.43 8.99
CA SER A 113 3.25 -14.50 10.41
C SER A 113 3.73 -13.14 10.88
N HIS A 114 3.27 -12.72 12.07
CA HIS A 114 3.74 -11.47 12.70
C HIS A 114 5.25 -11.46 12.97
N LYS A 115 5.93 -12.62 12.99
CA LYS A 115 7.40 -12.68 13.06
C LYS A 115 8.09 -12.04 11.84
N ASN A 116 7.39 -12.01 10.71
CA ASN A 116 7.85 -11.48 9.44
C ASN A 116 7.07 -10.22 9.04
N GLU A 117 6.34 -9.63 9.98
CA GLU A 117 5.50 -8.46 9.76
C GLU A 117 6.06 -7.30 10.60
N LYS A 118 6.11 -6.12 10.00
CA LYS A 118 6.56 -4.91 10.68
C LYS A 118 5.76 -3.72 10.19
N ALA A 119 5.35 -2.88 11.13
CA ALA A 119 4.70 -1.62 10.86
C ALA A 119 5.37 -0.52 11.67
N THR A 120 5.52 0.65 11.07
CA THR A 120 5.97 1.89 11.71
C THR A 120 5.15 3.04 11.15
N ALA A 121 5.30 4.25 11.69
CA ALA A 121 4.63 5.42 11.14
C ALA A 121 4.87 5.54 9.62
N GLY A 122 3.78 5.52 8.84
CA GLY A 122 3.82 5.65 7.38
C GLY A 122 4.40 4.47 6.58
N TYR A 123 4.63 3.31 7.20
CA TYR A 123 5.23 2.16 6.52
C TYR A 123 4.71 0.83 7.07
N TYR A 124 4.49 -0.13 6.16
CA TYR A 124 4.16 -1.50 6.49
C TYR A 124 4.98 -2.47 5.63
N GLU A 125 5.42 -3.57 6.22
CA GLU A 125 6.01 -4.70 5.49
C GLU A 125 5.51 -6.03 6.03
N VAL A 126 5.38 -7.00 5.13
CA VAL A 126 5.18 -8.40 5.46
C VAL A 126 5.97 -9.27 4.49
N LYS A 127 6.75 -10.19 5.05
CA LYS A 127 7.69 -11.04 4.30
C LYS A 127 7.23 -12.49 4.30
N ASN A 128 7.64 -13.21 3.26
CA ASN A 128 7.35 -14.63 3.08
C ASN A 128 5.83 -14.96 3.06
N LEU A 129 5.06 -14.22 2.27
CA LEU A 129 3.64 -14.45 2.09
C LEU A 129 3.36 -15.78 1.36
N GLY A 130 2.35 -16.52 1.85
CA GLY A 130 1.76 -17.67 1.21
C GLY A 130 2.70 -18.85 0.96
N GLY A 131 3.84 -18.91 1.66
CA GLY A 131 4.92 -19.86 1.39
C GLY A 131 5.57 -19.71 0.00
N GLN A 132 5.23 -18.65 -0.74
CA GLN A 132 5.67 -18.36 -2.10
C GLN A 132 6.85 -17.38 -2.13
N LEU A 133 7.43 -17.05 -0.97
CA LEU A 133 8.54 -16.10 -0.84
C LEU A 133 8.25 -14.75 -1.52
N ILE A 134 7.03 -14.24 -1.35
CA ILE A 134 6.64 -12.90 -1.75
C ILE A 134 6.82 -11.96 -0.55
N ASN A 135 7.57 -10.87 -0.73
CA ASN A 135 7.66 -9.79 0.25
C ASN A 135 6.86 -8.60 -0.25
N ALA A 136 6.05 -8.00 0.62
CA ALA A 136 5.27 -6.82 0.33
C ALA A 136 5.73 -5.67 1.23
N TYR A 137 5.92 -4.50 0.63
CA TYR A 137 6.26 -3.26 1.32
C TYR A 137 5.31 -2.16 0.86
N LEU A 138 4.81 -1.39 1.80
CA LEU A 138 3.78 -0.38 1.58
C LEU A 138 4.21 0.94 2.22
N THR A 139 3.99 2.03 1.50
CA THR A 139 4.03 3.40 2.04
C THR A 139 3.03 4.28 1.31
N THR A 140 2.86 5.52 1.75
CA THR A 140 1.91 6.46 1.13
C THR A 140 2.52 7.85 1.01
N THR A 141 1.89 8.64 0.16
CA THR A 141 1.85 10.11 0.23
C THR A 141 0.42 10.51 0.57
N GLU A 142 0.14 11.82 0.68
CA GLU A 142 -1.22 12.31 0.95
C GLU A 142 -2.29 11.75 -0.01
N ARG A 143 -1.94 11.45 -1.28
CA ARG A 143 -2.92 11.07 -2.33
C ARG A 143 -2.55 9.84 -3.16
N ALA A 144 -1.42 9.18 -2.87
CA ALA A 144 -1.04 7.94 -3.54
C ALA A 144 -0.43 6.91 -2.58
N GLY A 145 -0.83 5.66 -2.75
CA GLY A 145 -0.22 4.48 -2.16
C GLY A 145 0.93 3.96 -3.04
N TYR A 146 1.93 3.40 -2.38
CA TYR A 146 3.14 2.89 -3.01
C TYR A 146 3.34 1.45 -2.56
N HIS A 147 3.42 0.55 -3.52
CA HIS A 147 3.69 -0.86 -3.32
C HIS A 147 5.07 -1.18 -3.84
N ARG A 148 5.79 -2.05 -3.15
CA ARG A 148 6.91 -2.81 -3.69
C ARG A 148 6.68 -4.28 -3.37
N TYR A 149 6.72 -5.12 -4.39
CA TYR A 149 6.61 -6.56 -4.27
C TYR A 149 7.89 -7.20 -4.76
N GLU A 150 8.50 -8.02 -3.92
CA GLU A 150 9.66 -8.85 -4.28
C GLU A 150 9.22 -10.30 -4.36
N PHE A 151 9.43 -10.92 -5.53
CA PHE A 151 9.10 -12.31 -5.81
C PHE A 151 10.39 -13.11 -5.86
N ALA A 152 10.69 -13.86 -4.79
CA ALA A 152 11.91 -14.67 -4.71
C ALA A 152 11.72 -16.12 -5.18
N ALA A 153 10.47 -16.60 -5.29
CA ALA A 153 10.15 -17.85 -5.98
C ALA A 153 9.37 -17.55 -7.26
N ASN A 154 9.62 -18.34 -8.32
CA ASN A 154 8.92 -18.26 -9.61
C ASN A 154 8.77 -16.82 -10.17
N PRO A 155 9.85 -16.03 -10.27
CA PRO A 155 9.79 -14.62 -10.68
C PRO A 155 9.14 -14.41 -12.06
N ARG A 156 9.22 -15.40 -12.96
CA ARG A 156 8.55 -15.37 -14.27
C ARG A 156 7.02 -15.41 -14.19
N SER A 157 6.47 -15.96 -13.11
CA SER A 157 5.03 -16.04 -12.87
C SER A 157 4.49 -14.88 -12.04
N ALA A 158 5.37 -13.97 -11.60
CA ALA A 158 4.98 -12.83 -10.77
C ALA A 158 3.87 -12.01 -11.45
N SER A 159 2.75 -11.94 -10.76
CA SER A 159 1.52 -11.28 -11.21
C SER A 159 0.95 -10.44 -10.08
N ILE A 160 0.16 -9.44 -10.44
CA ILE A 160 -0.65 -8.66 -9.52
C ILE A 160 -2.10 -8.78 -9.97
N ILE A 161 -2.99 -9.08 -9.03
CA ILE A 161 -4.43 -9.07 -9.24
C ILE A 161 -4.98 -7.78 -8.63
N ILE A 162 -5.86 -7.09 -9.34
CA ILE A 162 -6.70 -6.03 -8.79
C ILE A 162 -8.10 -6.60 -8.64
N ASP A 163 -8.54 -6.85 -7.40
CA ASP A 163 -9.88 -7.36 -7.08
C ASP A 163 -10.81 -6.18 -6.80
N LEU A 164 -11.78 -5.95 -7.71
CA LEU A 164 -12.74 -4.85 -7.61
C LEU A 164 -14.01 -5.23 -6.85
N ALA A 165 -14.24 -6.52 -6.57
CA ALA A 165 -15.39 -7.04 -5.85
C ALA A 165 -15.05 -7.44 -4.39
N TRP A 166 -13.95 -6.91 -3.85
CA TRP A 166 -13.58 -7.16 -2.47
C TRP A 166 -14.58 -6.51 -1.49
N ARG A 167 -14.92 -7.26 -0.43
CA ARG A 167 -15.82 -6.89 0.69
C ARG A 167 -17.25 -6.50 0.31
N ASP A 168 -17.50 -5.22 0.02
CA ASP A 168 -18.85 -4.68 -0.12
C ASP A 168 -19.58 -5.20 -1.37
N GLU A 169 -20.90 -5.01 -1.38
CA GLU A 169 -21.73 -5.29 -2.55
C GLU A 169 -21.26 -4.40 -3.71
N LEU A 170 -20.71 -5.03 -4.76
CA LEU A 170 -20.30 -4.34 -5.96
C LEU A 170 -21.51 -4.07 -6.86
N LEU A 171 -21.76 -2.80 -7.16
CA LEU A 171 -22.83 -2.38 -8.05
C LEU A 171 -22.34 -2.22 -9.50
N ASP A 172 -21.15 -1.64 -9.67
CA ASP A 172 -20.53 -1.46 -10.98
C ASP A 172 -19.01 -1.32 -10.88
N CYS A 173 -18.29 -1.67 -11.93
CA CYS A 173 -16.85 -1.48 -12.01
C CYS A 173 -16.36 -1.41 -13.46
N SER A 174 -15.22 -0.77 -13.67
CA SER A 174 -14.52 -0.89 -14.95
C SER A 174 -13.02 -0.73 -14.79
N TYR A 175 -12.27 -1.12 -15.82
CA TYR A 175 -10.85 -0.85 -15.94
C TYR A 175 -10.50 -0.49 -17.38
N LYS A 176 -9.37 0.22 -17.55
CA LYS A 176 -8.74 0.51 -18.84
C LYS A 176 -7.24 0.40 -18.70
N ILE A 177 -6.61 -0.35 -19.60
CA ILE A 177 -5.15 -0.34 -19.77
C ILE A 177 -4.83 0.84 -20.70
N LEU A 178 -4.26 1.92 -20.17
CA LEU A 178 -3.95 3.13 -20.96
C LEU A 178 -2.68 2.95 -21.80
N ASN A 179 -1.73 2.18 -21.29
CA ASN A 179 -0.47 1.82 -21.93
C ASN A 179 0.14 0.60 -21.22
N ASP A 180 1.36 0.22 -21.61
CA ASP A 180 2.06 -0.95 -21.05
C ASP A 180 2.45 -0.82 -19.57
N THR A 181 2.18 0.28 -18.88
CA THR A 181 2.49 0.43 -17.44
C THR A 181 1.35 1.04 -16.64
N THR A 182 0.27 1.49 -17.27
CA THR A 182 -0.76 2.31 -16.64
C THR A 182 -2.14 1.69 -16.75
N VAL A 183 -2.82 1.56 -15.62
CA VAL A 183 -4.20 1.10 -15.50
C VAL A 183 -5.01 2.16 -14.80
N VAL A 184 -6.18 2.48 -15.32
CA VAL A 184 -7.18 3.28 -14.62
C VAL A 184 -8.47 2.49 -14.48
N GLY A 185 -9.34 2.89 -13.56
CA GLY A 185 -10.64 2.26 -13.43
C GLY A 185 -11.47 2.88 -12.34
N TYR A 186 -12.58 2.22 -12.02
CA TYR A 186 -13.43 2.62 -10.91
C TYR A 186 -14.17 1.42 -10.30
N ARG A 187 -14.56 1.60 -9.04
CA ARG A 187 -15.42 0.73 -8.23
C ARG A 187 -16.59 1.56 -7.74
N HIS A 188 -17.81 1.05 -7.92
CA HIS A 188 -19.03 1.58 -7.33
C HIS A 188 -19.64 0.49 -6.45
N SER A 189 -19.68 0.71 -5.15
CA SER A 189 -20.15 -0.26 -4.18
C SER A 189 -21.20 0.33 -3.24
N LYS A 190 -21.84 -0.58 -2.50
CA LYS A 190 -22.84 -0.28 -1.49
C LYS A 190 -22.52 -1.01 -0.20
N SER A 191 -22.44 -0.23 0.87
CA SER A 191 -22.24 -0.71 2.25
C SER A 191 -22.93 0.24 3.22
N TRP A 192 -22.24 0.74 4.24
CA TRP A 192 -22.73 1.85 5.07
C TRP A 192 -23.02 3.10 4.23
N ASN A 193 -22.12 3.48 3.30
CA ASN A 193 -22.44 4.40 2.22
C ASN A 193 -23.17 3.66 1.07
N PRO A 194 -24.43 4.01 0.76
CA PRO A 194 -25.20 3.31 -0.28
C PRO A 194 -24.78 3.64 -1.72
N ASN A 195 -23.91 4.64 -1.92
CA ASN A 195 -23.46 5.11 -3.23
C ASN A 195 -21.98 5.50 -3.15
N HIS A 196 -21.13 4.51 -2.85
CA HIS A 196 -19.69 4.71 -2.69
C HIS A 196 -18.96 4.53 -4.02
N LYS A 197 -18.31 5.58 -4.52
CA LYS A 197 -17.58 5.55 -5.80
C LYS A 197 -16.12 5.91 -5.58
N VAL A 198 -15.25 5.03 -6.05
CA VAL A 198 -13.80 5.22 -6.01
C VAL A 198 -13.22 4.97 -7.39
N TYR A 199 -12.55 5.99 -7.93
CA TYR A 199 -11.77 5.92 -9.15
C TYR A 199 -10.31 5.72 -8.79
N PHE A 200 -9.55 4.98 -9.60
CA PHE A 200 -8.13 4.75 -9.36
C PHE A 200 -7.29 4.92 -10.62
N ALA A 201 -6.03 5.28 -10.41
CA ALA A 201 -4.97 5.25 -11.41
C ALA A 201 -3.75 4.56 -10.81
N ALA A 202 -3.28 3.50 -11.47
CA ALA A 202 -2.14 2.69 -11.08
C ALA A 202 -1.05 2.73 -12.16
N VAL A 203 0.18 3.05 -11.78
CA VAL A 203 1.36 2.99 -12.64
C VAL A 203 2.35 1.99 -12.08
N PHE A 204 2.76 1.02 -12.90
CA PHE A 204 3.67 -0.07 -12.55
C PHE A 204 5.09 0.21 -13.06
N SER A 205 6.11 -0.26 -12.33
CA SER A 205 7.52 -0.16 -12.76
C SER A 205 7.85 -1.06 -13.94
N ASN A 206 7.14 -2.19 -14.06
CA ASN A 206 7.38 -3.21 -15.07
C ASN A 206 6.26 -3.18 -16.09
N LYS A 207 6.59 -3.52 -17.34
CA LYS A 207 5.61 -3.52 -18.43
C LYS A 207 4.60 -4.65 -18.24
N ILE A 208 3.32 -4.36 -18.39
CA ILE A 208 2.23 -5.32 -18.48
C ILE A 208 2.32 -5.98 -19.87
N ILE A 209 2.64 -7.27 -19.89
CA ILE A 209 2.77 -8.06 -21.14
C ILE A 209 1.52 -8.88 -21.43
N ARG A 210 0.69 -9.12 -20.42
CA ARG A 210 -0.56 -9.86 -20.53
C ARG A 210 -1.50 -9.43 -19.42
N HIS A 211 -2.79 -9.32 -19.76
CA HIS A 211 -3.84 -9.14 -18.78
C HIS A 211 -5.03 -10.05 -19.06
N ARG A 212 -5.84 -10.32 -18.04
CA ARG A 212 -7.14 -10.99 -18.16
C ARG A 212 -8.08 -10.38 -17.14
N PHE A 213 -9.29 -10.03 -17.57
CA PHE A 213 -10.37 -9.69 -16.65
C PHE A 213 -11.34 -10.85 -16.55
N ASP A 214 -11.68 -11.24 -15.33
CA ASP A 214 -12.72 -12.24 -15.07
C ASP A 214 -14.02 -11.52 -14.71
N ASP A 215 -15.00 -11.57 -15.61
CA ASP A 215 -16.30 -10.93 -15.42
C ASP A 215 -17.13 -11.54 -14.28
N THR A 216 -16.81 -12.74 -13.81
CA THR A 216 -17.51 -13.37 -12.68
C THR A 216 -16.94 -12.86 -11.36
N THR A 217 -15.63 -12.93 -11.20
CA THR A 217 -14.96 -12.53 -9.94
C THR A 217 -14.61 -11.05 -9.87
N LYS A 218 -14.69 -10.32 -11.00
CA LYS A 218 -14.29 -8.91 -11.16
C LYS A 218 -12.83 -8.66 -10.81
N ARG A 219 -11.99 -9.66 -11.06
CA ARG A 219 -10.54 -9.62 -10.87
C ARG A 219 -9.84 -9.30 -12.18
N LEU A 220 -9.00 -8.27 -12.16
CA LEU A 220 -8.06 -7.96 -13.23
C LEU A 220 -6.71 -8.58 -12.90
N PHE A 221 -6.30 -9.58 -13.68
CA PHE A 221 -5.00 -10.23 -13.59
C PHE A 221 -3.99 -9.52 -14.50
N LEU A 222 -2.83 -9.16 -13.96
CA LEU A 222 -1.76 -8.49 -14.68
C LEU A 222 -0.47 -9.32 -14.56
N ALA A 223 0.12 -9.69 -15.71
CA ALA A 223 1.44 -10.30 -15.78
C ALA A 223 2.43 -9.29 -16.37
N PHE A 224 3.65 -9.35 -15.88
CA PHE A 224 4.66 -8.35 -16.12
C PHE A 224 5.87 -8.91 -16.86
N ASP A 225 6.53 -8.03 -17.60
CA ASP A 225 7.84 -8.29 -18.17
C ASP A 225 8.88 -8.36 -17.04
N ASN A 226 9.15 -9.59 -16.61
CA ASN A 226 10.14 -9.90 -15.59
C ASN A 226 11.37 -10.60 -16.21
N THR A 227 11.69 -10.31 -17.48
CA THR A 227 12.64 -11.07 -18.34
C THR A 227 14.12 -11.07 -17.93
N LEU A 228 14.45 -10.76 -16.67
CA LEU A 228 15.83 -10.88 -16.21
C LEU A 228 16.18 -12.34 -15.89
N GLU A 229 17.44 -12.71 -16.15
CA GLU A 229 18.13 -13.85 -15.55
C GLU A 229 18.22 -13.77 -14.01
N ALA A 230 17.58 -12.77 -13.40
CA ALA A 230 17.55 -12.53 -11.98
C ALA A 230 16.79 -13.63 -11.25
N LYS A 231 17.36 -14.05 -10.11
CA LYS A 231 16.73 -14.99 -9.18
C LYS A 231 15.46 -14.42 -8.53
N THR A 232 15.20 -13.12 -8.68
CA THR A 232 14.08 -12.40 -8.08
C THR A 232 13.45 -11.44 -9.10
N ALA A 233 12.15 -11.17 -8.96
CA ALA A 233 11.48 -10.07 -9.66
C ALA A 233 11.05 -9.02 -8.64
N VAL A 234 11.18 -7.74 -8.99
CA VAL A 234 10.70 -6.61 -8.19
C VAL A 234 9.70 -5.84 -9.03
N ILE A 235 8.51 -5.62 -8.48
CA ILE A 235 7.44 -4.83 -9.11
C ILE A 235 7.02 -3.75 -8.12
N GLU A 236 7.20 -2.49 -8.51
CA GLU A 236 6.64 -1.36 -7.79
C GLU A 236 5.35 -0.89 -8.46
N ALA A 237 4.38 -0.45 -7.66
CA ALA A 237 3.17 0.18 -8.14
C ALA A 237 2.90 1.48 -7.38
N ARG A 238 2.48 2.52 -8.08
CA ARG A 238 1.98 3.77 -7.51
C ARG A 238 0.52 3.89 -7.83
N VAL A 239 -0.33 4.05 -6.83
CA VAL A 239 -1.78 4.02 -6.97
C VAL A 239 -2.39 5.23 -6.30
N ALA A 240 -3.12 6.05 -7.04
CA ALA A 240 -3.88 7.16 -6.50
C ALA A 240 -5.36 6.90 -6.69
N ILE A 241 -6.18 7.48 -5.80
CA ILE A 241 -7.63 7.40 -5.87
C ILE A 241 -8.27 8.78 -6.04
N SER A 242 -9.55 8.79 -6.42
CA SER A 242 -10.42 9.96 -6.41
C SER A 242 -11.86 9.55 -6.20
N SER A 243 -12.65 10.40 -5.54
CA SER A 243 -14.11 10.25 -5.44
C SER A 243 -14.86 10.89 -6.61
N THR A 244 -14.15 11.55 -7.54
CA THR A 244 -14.77 12.34 -8.62
C THR A 244 -14.77 11.60 -9.95
N ASP A 245 -13.60 11.28 -10.49
CA ASP A 245 -13.43 10.62 -11.78
C ASP A 245 -12.01 10.05 -11.98
N GLU A 246 -11.81 9.32 -13.08
CA GLU A 246 -10.52 8.75 -13.49
C GLU A 246 -9.45 9.86 -13.69
N ASN A 247 -9.86 11.03 -14.20
CA ASN A 247 -8.96 12.17 -14.42
C ASN A 247 -8.43 12.74 -13.10
N GLY A 248 -9.26 12.80 -12.06
CA GLY A 248 -8.93 13.22 -10.72
C GLY A 248 -7.93 12.27 -10.08
N ALA A 249 -8.16 10.95 -10.22
CA ALA A 249 -7.22 9.94 -9.74
C ALA A 249 -5.86 10.09 -10.45
N MET A 250 -5.88 10.34 -11.76
CA MET A 250 -4.67 10.55 -12.55
C MET A 250 -3.92 11.84 -12.16
N LYS A 251 -4.63 12.95 -11.95
CA LYS A 251 -4.04 14.20 -11.44
C LYS A 251 -3.42 14.01 -10.05
N ASN A 252 -4.11 13.29 -9.17
CA ASN A 252 -3.60 12.96 -7.85
C ASN A 252 -2.28 12.19 -7.95
N LEU A 253 -2.21 11.15 -8.80
CA LEU A 253 -0.97 10.38 -8.99
C LEU A 253 0.19 11.25 -9.53
N LEU A 254 -0.06 12.08 -10.53
CA LEU A 254 0.98 12.91 -11.17
C LEU A 254 1.49 14.03 -10.26
N SER A 255 0.66 14.51 -9.33
CA SER A 255 1.05 15.54 -8.37
C SER A 255 2.05 15.06 -7.30
N GLN A 256 2.28 13.75 -7.16
CA GLN A 256 3.19 13.18 -6.15
C GLN A 256 4.66 13.13 -6.61
N GLU A 257 5.12 14.14 -7.37
CA GLU A 257 6.53 14.35 -7.79
C GLU A 257 7.22 13.15 -8.47
N CYS A 258 6.45 12.17 -8.95
CA CYS A 258 6.97 10.90 -9.46
C CYS A 258 7.98 10.20 -8.54
N LEU A 259 7.81 10.32 -7.22
CA LEU A 259 8.69 9.69 -6.23
C LEU A 259 8.79 8.17 -6.46
N ARG A 260 9.97 7.60 -6.24
CA ARG A 260 10.13 6.14 -6.08
C ARG A 260 9.73 5.72 -4.68
N PHE A 261 9.54 4.42 -4.46
CA PHE A 261 9.08 3.89 -3.17
C PHE A 261 9.88 4.41 -1.97
N ASP A 262 11.22 4.34 -2.00
CA ASP A 262 12.04 4.77 -0.85
C ASP A 262 11.97 6.28 -0.61
N GLN A 263 11.78 7.08 -1.67
CA GLN A 263 11.60 8.53 -1.53
C GLN A 263 10.24 8.88 -0.95
N ALA A 264 9.18 8.17 -1.35
CA ALA A 264 7.85 8.32 -0.75
C ALA A 264 7.85 7.91 0.72
N LYS A 265 8.54 6.81 1.05
CA LYS A 265 8.72 6.33 2.43
C LYS A 265 9.40 7.38 3.31
N GLU A 266 10.52 7.92 2.84
CA GLU A 266 11.27 8.96 3.55
C GLU A 266 10.42 10.23 3.73
N LYS A 267 9.76 10.70 2.66
CA LYS A 267 8.86 11.85 2.72
C LYS A 267 7.72 11.64 3.72
N ASN A 268 7.14 10.44 3.76
CA ASN A 268 6.07 10.12 4.69
C ASN A 268 6.54 10.10 6.13
N LEU A 269 7.71 9.52 6.40
CA LEU A 269 8.34 9.55 7.72
C LEU A 269 8.58 11.00 8.18
N GLN A 270 9.06 11.87 7.30
CA GLN A 270 9.24 13.30 7.60
C GLN A 270 7.93 14.01 7.96
N LEU A 271 6.80 13.62 7.34
CA LEU A 271 5.48 14.16 7.72
C LEU A 271 5.05 13.68 9.12
N TRP A 272 5.44 12.48 9.53
CA TRP A 272 5.15 11.95 10.86
C TRP A 272 6.06 12.53 11.96
N GLU A 273 7.23 13.06 11.60
CA GLU A 273 8.19 13.71 12.51
C GLU A 273 7.98 15.23 12.68
N ALA A 274 7.07 15.81 11.89
CA ALA A 274 6.77 17.25 11.88
C ALA A 274 5.74 17.64 12.95
#